data_AF-A0A5A7VT79-F1
#
_entry.id   AF-A0A5A7VT79-F1
#
_cell.length_a   1.000
_cell.length_b   1.000
_cell.length_c   1.000
_cell.angle_alpha   90.00
_cell.angle_beta   90.00
_cell.angle_gamma   90.00
#
_symmetry.space_group_name_H-M   'P 1'
#
loop_
_entity.id
_entity.type
_entity.pdbx_description
1 polymer ?
#
loop_
_entity_poly.entity_id
_entity_poly.type
_entity_poly.pdbx_seq_one_letter_code
_entity_poly.pdbx_strand_id
1 'polypeptide(L)'
;MNANLRQSATPGHRDRVLRALGMTPWVRRGTPEPQVQMPQVVAERDQFMPAMGTGCVVVLPEGCSTRELDLLGRALNAGGPLLARSARVTVDAGQLAAGVPSAQAYLVFGEAQAHALGRTLPAARMHQAVIVLADEPSLVLTSAGAKRRLWSALRSVRRALAATGG
;
A
#
# COMPACT_ATOMS: atom_id res chain seq x y z
N MET A 1 36.71 -21.05 19.50
CA MET A 1 35.88 -21.32 18.31
C MET A 1 34.59 -21.97 18.77
N ASN A 2 33.46 -21.25 18.81
CA ASN A 2 32.15 -21.83 19.14
C ASN A 2 31.12 -21.25 18.16
N ALA A 3 30.92 -21.94 17.03
CA ALA A 3 29.87 -21.61 16.07
C ALA A 3 28.55 -22.21 16.58
N ASN A 4 27.72 -21.38 17.23
CA ASN A 4 26.38 -21.76 17.62
C ASN A 4 25.51 -21.82 16.35
N LEU A 5 25.45 -22.99 15.71
CA LEU A 5 24.50 -23.31 14.66
C LEU A 5 23.09 -23.21 15.25
N ARG A 6 22.44 -22.05 15.11
CA ARG A 6 20.99 -21.94 15.27
C ARG A 6 20.37 -22.78 14.15
N GLN A 7 20.22 -24.08 14.38
CA GLN A 7 19.42 -24.94 13.51
C GLN A 7 18.02 -24.35 13.47
N SER A 8 17.64 -23.83 12.30
CA SER A 8 16.29 -23.37 12.04
C SER A 8 15.35 -24.54 12.23
N ALA A 9 14.62 -24.57 13.35
CA ALA A 9 13.61 -25.59 13.61
C ALA A 9 12.65 -25.66 12.41
N THR A 10 12.55 -26.83 11.79
CA THR A 10 11.56 -27.03 10.73
C THR A 10 10.17 -26.68 11.24
N PRO A 11 9.29 -26.10 10.41
CA PRO A 11 7.99 -25.61 10.86
C PRO A 11 7.17 -26.65 11.66
N GLY A 12 7.25 -27.93 11.27
CA GLY A 12 6.60 -29.04 11.97
C GLY A 12 7.27 -29.47 13.29
N HIS A 13 8.54 -29.17 13.52
CA HIS A 13 9.18 -29.35 14.83
C HIS A 13 8.73 -28.25 15.80
N ARG A 14 8.74 -27.00 15.33
CA ARG A 14 8.30 -25.84 16.12
C ARG A 14 6.85 -25.97 16.56
N ASP A 15 5.94 -26.38 15.67
CA ASP A 15 4.51 -26.55 16.02
C ASP A 15 4.31 -27.58 17.15
N ARG A 16 5.03 -28.73 17.07
CA ARG A 16 4.98 -29.77 18.09
C ARG A 16 5.47 -29.29 19.45
N VAL A 17 6.60 -28.58 19.50
CA VAL A 17 7.15 -28.03 20.75
C VAL A 17 6.20 -27.02 21.37
N LEU A 18 5.63 -26.11 20.57
CA LEU A 18 4.69 -25.10 21.07
C LEU A 18 3.44 -25.76 21.68
N ARG A 19 2.89 -26.78 21.02
CA ARG A 19 1.76 -27.55 21.54
C ARG A 19 2.10 -28.31 22.83
N ALA A 20 3.30 -28.89 22.92
CA ALA A 20 3.75 -29.59 24.13
C ALA A 20 3.90 -28.65 25.34
N LEU A 21 4.19 -27.37 25.09
CA LEU A 21 4.23 -26.30 26.09
C LEU A 21 2.83 -25.73 26.43
N GLY A 22 1.75 -26.32 25.90
CA GLY A 22 0.38 -25.83 26.10
C GLY A 22 0.04 -24.57 25.30
N MET A 23 0.90 -24.16 24.36
CA MET A 23 0.62 -23.04 23.47
C MET A 23 -0.04 -23.53 22.17
N THR A 24 -1.15 -22.90 21.80
CA THR A 24 -1.84 -23.16 20.51
C THR A 24 -1.48 -22.07 19.51
N PRO A 25 -0.56 -22.31 18.55
CA PRO A 25 -0.18 -21.30 17.58
C PRO A 25 -1.33 -21.02 16.59
N TRP A 26 -1.69 -19.74 16.45
CA TRP A 26 -2.65 -19.30 15.46
C TRP A 26 -1.98 -19.22 14.08
N VAL A 27 -2.42 -20.07 13.16
CA VAL A 27 -1.95 -20.04 11.76
C VAL A 27 -2.89 -19.16 10.95
N ARG A 28 -2.33 -18.25 10.16
CA ARG A 28 -3.09 -17.47 9.17
C ARG A 28 -3.64 -18.45 8.13
N ARG A 29 -4.95 -18.45 7.89
CA ARG A 29 -5.52 -19.16 6.74
C ARG A 29 -4.93 -18.56 5.46
N GLY A 30 -4.03 -19.31 4.82
CA GLY A 30 -3.53 -19.00 3.49
C GLY A 30 -4.50 -19.55 2.43
N THR A 31 -4.75 -18.76 1.40
CA THR A 31 -5.08 -19.31 0.07
C THR A 31 -3.87 -20.13 -0.39
N PRO A 32 -4.02 -21.30 -1.07
CA PRO A 32 -2.89 -22.12 -1.46
C PRO A 32 -1.87 -21.28 -2.23
N GLU A 33 -0.66 -21.15 -1.69
CA GLU A 33 0.45 -20.54 -2.42
C GLU A 33 0.82 -21.48 -3.58
N PRO A 34 0.88 -20.99 -4.84
CA PRO A 34 1.51 -21.76 -5.89
C PRO A 34 2.95 -22.02 -5.45
N GLN A 35 3.41 -23.26 -5.62
CA GLN A 35 4.78 -23.66 -5.33
C GLN A 35 5.72 -22.89 -6.25
N VAL A 36 6.19 -21.72 -5.82
CA VAL A 36 7.22 -20.97 -6.53
C VAL A 36 8.54 -21.70 -6.27
N GLN A 37 8.96 -22.53 -7.24
CA GLN A 37 10.35 -22.94 -7.35
C GLN A 37 11.22 -21.68 -7.34
N MET A 38 12.05 -21.53 -6.31
CA MET A 38 13.07 -20.49 -6.25
C MET A 38 13.97 -20.61 -7.49
N PRO A 39 13.97 -19.63 -8.42
CA PRO A 39 14.98 -19.59 -9.44
C PRO A 39 16.30 -19.23 -8.75
N GLN A 40 17.35 -19.97 -9.09
CA GLN A 40 18.71 -19.62 -8.66
C GLN A 40 19.04 -18.22 -9.20
N VAL A 41 19.44 -17.33 -8.30
CA VAL A 41 19.86 -15.97 -8.64
C VAL A 41 21.19 -16.06 -9.36
N VAL A 42 21.16 -16.04 -10.69
CA VAL A 42 22.32 -15.68 -11.50
C VAL A 42 22.28 -14.17 -11.64
N ALA A 43 23.29 -13.51 -11.09
CA ALA A 43 23.46 -12.08 -11.24
C ALA A 43 23.76 -11.72 -12.70
N GLU A 44 23.40 -10.48 -13.04
CA GLU A 44 23.82 -9.71 -14.21
C GLU A 44 22.94 -9.81 -15.47
N ARG A 45 22.10 -8.79 -15.67
CA ARG A 45 22.32 -7.77 -16.72
C ARG A 45 21.30 -6.65 -16.60
N ASP A 46 21.81 -5.43 -16.78
CA ASP A 46 21.06 -4.21 -17.06
C ASP A 46 19.84 -4.50 -17.95
N GLN A 47 18.67 -4.56 -17.32
CA GLN A 47 17.41 -4.41 -18.01
C GLN A 47 16.87 -3.07 -17.55
N PHE A 48 16.85 -2.13 -18.48
CA PHE A 48 16.12 -0.88 -18.39
C PHE A 48 14.67 -1.21 -17.98
N MET A 49 14.42 -1.20 -16.67
CA MET A 49 13.09 -1.39 -16.11
C MET A 49 12.25 -0.22 -16.65
N PRO A 50 11.13 -0.47 -17.35
CA PRO A 50 10.17 0.60 -17.58
C PRO A 50 9.80 1.08 -16.19
N ALA A 51 9.99 2.38 -15.89
CA ALA A 51 9.74 2.93 -14.55
C ALA A 51 8.43 2.33 -14.02
N MET A 52 8.55 1.39 -13.08
CA MET A 52 7.42 0.59 -12.63
C MET A 52 6.45 1.57 -12.01
N GLY A 53 5.38 1.91 -12.74
CA GLY A 53 4.35 2.82 -12.28
C GLY A 53 3.92 2.35 -10.89
N THR A 54 3.95 3.26 -9.92
CA THR A 54 3.57 2.94 -8.55
C THR A 54 2.14 2.43 -8.57
N GLY A 55 1.86 1.24 -8.02
CA GLY A 55 0.51 0.68 -8.06
C GLY A 55 -0.55 1.66 -7.54
N CYS A 56 -0.22 2.42 -6.49
CA CYS A 56 -1.06 3.47 -5.95
C CYS A 56 -0.29 4.76 -5.68
N VAL A 57 -0.93 5.90 -5.95
CA VAL A 57 -0.49 7.25 -5.54
C VAL A 57 -1.50 7.84 -4.58
N VAL A 58 -0.99 8.41 -3.49
CA VAL A 58 -1.78 9.10 -2.46
C VAL A 58 -1.58 10.60 -2.61
N VAL A 59 -2.66 11.33 -2.85
CA VAL A 59 -2.66 12.79 -3.00
C VAL A 59 -3.18 13.44 -1.72
N LEU A 60 -2.37 14.31 -1.13
CA LEU A 60 -2.60 14.92 0.18
C LEU A 60 -2.69 16.45 0.11
N PRO A 61 -3.45 17.08 1.02
CA PRO A 61 -3.34 18.51 1.24
C PRO A 61 -1.94 18.89 1.73
N GLU A 62 -1.52 20.12 1.43
CA GLU A 62 -0.41 20.78 2.12
C GLU A 62 -0.66 20.88 3.64
N GLY A 63 0.41 21.00 4.42
CA GLY A 63 0.30 21.28 5.85
C GLY A 63 -0.25 20.16 6.74
N CYS A 64 -0.32 18.92 6.24
CA CYS A 64 -0.69 17.76 7.07
C CYS A 64 0.21 17.66 8.31
N SER A 65 -0.41 17.65 9.50
CA SER A 65 0.28 17.46 10.77
C SER A 65 0.89 16.06 10.90
N THR A 66 1.89 15.93 11.76
CA THR A 66 2.55 14.63 12.03
C THR A 66 1.57 13.55 12.48
N ARG A 67 0.54 13.92 13.25
CA ARG A 67 -0.48 12.99 13.73
C ARG A 67 -1.40 12.50 12.61
N GLU A 68 -1.76 13.37 11.67
CA GLU A 68 -2.51 12.98 10.49
C GLU A 68 -1.67 12.06 9.60
N LEU A 69 -0.39 12.39 9.39
CA LEU A 69 0.53 11.57 8.62
C LEU A 69 0.76 10.18 9.24
N ASP A 70 0.86 10.07 10.57
CA ASP A 70 0.98 8.80 11.28
C ASP A 70 -0.30 7.96 11.15
N LEU A 71 -1.48 8.57 11.33
CA LEU A 71 -2.75 7.88 11.14
C LEU A 71 -2.88 7.31 9.73
N LEU A 72 -2.57 8.13 8.71
CA LEU A 72 -2.61 7.71 7.32
C LEU A 72 -1.58 6.62 7.03
N GLY A 73 -0.37 6.76 7.57
CA GLY A 73 0.66 5.73 7.48
C GLY A 73 0.18 4.38 8.02
N ARG A 74 -0.45 4.36 9.20
CA ARG A 74 -1.03 3.14 9.79
C ARG A 74 -2.17 2.58 8.95
N ALA A 75 -3.05 3.44 8.44
CA ALA A 75 -4.17 3.02 7.60
C ALA A 75 -3.70 2.39 6.28
N LEU A 76 -2.71 2.99 5.62
CA LEU A 76 -2.10 2.47 4.38
C LEU A 76 -1.39 1.14 4.63
N ASN A 77 -0.63 1.02 5.73
CA ASN A 77 0.00 -0.23 6.14
C ASN A 77 -1.03 -1.35 6.38
N ALA A 78 -2.14 -1.04 7.05
CA ALA A 78 -3.25 -1.99 7.24
C ALA A 78 -3.93 -2.41 5.92
N GLY A 79 -3.87 -1.55 4.89
CA GLY A 79 -4.35 -1.83 3.55
C GLY A 79 -3.54 -2.87 2.78
N GLY A 80 -2.31 -3.17 3.21
CA GLY A 80 -1.42 -4.16 2.61
C GLY A 80 -0.23 -3.55 1.86
N PRO A 81 0.69 -4.38 1.34
CA PRO A 81 2.00 -3.94 0.86
C PRO A 81 1.95 -2.97 -0.33
N LEU A 82 0.98 -3.13 -1.23
CA LEU A 82 0.82 -2.23 -2.38
C LEU A 82 0.39 -0.81 -1.97
N LEU A 83 -0.46 -0.70 -0.94
CA LEU A 83 -0.88 0.59 -0.40
C LEU A 83 0.20 1.19 0.52
N ALA A 84 0.89 0.35 1.31
CA ALA A 84 1.98 0.77 2.18
C ALA A 84 3.16 1.39 1.41
N ARG A 85 3.39 0.95 0.17
CA ARG A 85 4.44 1.45 -0.73
C ARG A 85 3.96 2.53 -1.70
N SER A 86 2.77 3.08 -1.47
CA SER A 86 2.22 4.12 -2.35
C SER A 86 3.11 5.37 -2.35
N ALA A 87 3.27 5.96 -3.53
CA ALA A 87 3.91 7.27 -3.62
C ALA A 87 2.98 8.33 -3.03
N ARG A 88 3.55 9.31 -2.34
CA ARG A 88 2.80 10.40 -1.72
C ARG A 88 3.12 11.69 -2.46
N VAL A 89 2.08 12.42 -2.85
CA VAL A 89 2.21 13.73 -3.50
C VAL A 89 1.35 14.72 -2.73
N THR A 90 1.89 15.90 -2.46
CA THR A 90 1.18 17.00 -1.82
C THR A 90 0.73 18.00 -2.86
N VAL A 91 -0.47 18.54 -2.66
CA VAL A 91 -0.97 19.69 -3.43
C VAL A 91 -0.53 20.94 -2.69
N ASP A 92 0.29 21.75 -3.35
CA ASP A 92 0.80 23.04 -2.87
C ASP A 92 0.07 24.16 -3.61
N ALA A 93 -0.57 25.08 -2.86
CA ALA A 93 -1.35 26.19 -3.42
C ALA A 93 -2.36 25.77 -4.51
N GLY A 94 -2.98 24.59 -4.36
CA GLY A 94 -3.95 24.04 -5.33
C GLY A 94 -3.33 23.47 -6.61
N GLN A 95 -2.00 23.33 -6.66
CA GLN A 95 -1.26 22.72 -7.76
C GLN A 95 -0.53 21.47 -7.29
N LEU A 96 -0.47 20.46 -8.16
CA LEU A 96 0.45 19.34 -7.98
C LEU A 96 1.78 19.68 -8.64
N ALA A 97 2.88 19.22 -8.04
CA ALA A 97 4.19 19.32 -8.64
C ALA A 97 4.19 18.73 -10.07
N ALA A 98 4.95 19.35 -10.97
CA ALA A 98 5.10 18.87 -12.33
C ALA A 98 5.68 17.44 -12.30
N GLY A 99 4.93 16.48 -12.86
CA GLY A 99 5.33 15.07 -12.92
C GLY A 99 4.66 14.15 -11.90
N VAL A 100 3.33 14.19 -11.81
CA VAL A 100 2.57 13.19 -11.02
C VAL A 100 2.87 11.77 -11.56
N PRO A 101 3.40 10.86 -10.72
CA PRO A 101 3.78 9.52 -11.15
C PRO A 101 2.58 8.75 -11.70
N SER A 102 2.84 7.89 -12.69
CA SER A 102 1.80 7.03 -13.25
C SER A 102 1.40 5.95 -12.26
N ALA A 103 0.10 5.86 -12.00
CA ALA A 103 -0.46 4.86 -11.11
C ALA A 103 -1.72 4.24 -11.69
N GLN A 104 -1.97 2.99 -11.29
CA GLN A 104 -3.22 2.29 -11.58
C GLN A 104 -4.37 2.84 -10.74
N ALA A 105 -4.06 3.31 -9.52
CA ALA A 105 -5.04 3.94 -8.65
C ALA A 105 -4.51 5.20 -7.96
N TYR A 106 -5.37 6.21 -7.82
CA TYR A 106 -5.12 7.42 -7.05
C TYR A 106 -6.09 7.48 -5.87
N LEU A 107 -5.55 7.59 -4.66
CA LEU A 107 -6.32 7.87 -3.45
C LEU A 107 -6.15 9.35 -3.10
N VAL A 108 -7.22 10.12 -3.20
CA VAL A 108 -7.18 11.58 -3.08
C VAL A 108 -7.89 12.02 -1.82
N PHE A 109 -7.22 12.77 -0.96
CA PHE A 109 -7.77 13.25 0.31
C PHE A 109 -8.26 14.69 0.16
N GLY A 110 -9.58 14.86 0.01
CA GLY A 110 -10.25 16.15 -0.16
C GLY A 110 -10.59 16.52 -1.61
N GLU A 111 -11.62 17.35 -1.77
CA GLU A 111 -12.15 17.75 -3.08
C GLU A 111 -11.22 18.70 -3.83
N ALA A 112 -10.57 19.63 -3.12
CA ALA A 112 -9.60 20.55 -3.69
C ALA A 112 -8.43 19.78 -4.34
N GLN A 113 -8.00 18.69 -3.71
CA GLN A 113 -6.93 17.82 -4.18
C GLN A 113 -7.38 17.00 -5.40
N ALA A 114 -8.65 16.59 -5.45
CA ALA A 114 -9.20 15.92 -6.63
C ALA A 114 -9.29 16.87 -7.82
N HIS A 115 -9.65 18.13 -7.58
CA HIS A 115 -9.64 19.15 -8.62
C HIS A 115 -8.22 19.44 -9.13
N ALA A 116 -7.25 19.59 -8.23
CA ALA A 116 -5.84 19.75 -8.60
C ALA A 116 -5.33 18.56 -9.43
N LEU A 117 -5.65 17.32 -9.01
CA LEU A 117 -5.31 16.11 -9.76
C LEU A 117 -5.92 16.11 -11.16
N GLY A 118 -7.20 16.46 -11.29
CA GLY A 118 -7.90 16.51 -12.58
C GLY A 118 -7.31 17.53 -13.56
N ARG A 119 -6.68 18.60 -13.06
CA ARG A 119 -6.02 19.61 -13.90
C ARG A 119 -4.63 19.20 -14.36
N THR A 120 -3.90 18.45 -13.55
CA THR A 120 -2.50 18.09 -13.82
C THR A 120 -2.38 16.76 -14.56
N LEU A 121 -3.32 15.83 -14.35
CA LEU A 121 -3.25 14.48 -14.93
C LEU A 121 -3.67 14.48 -16.40
N PRO A 122 -2.86 13.90 -17.32
CA PRO A 122 -3.27 13.76 -18.72
C PRO A 122 -4.57 12.94 -18.86
N ALA A 123 -5.46 13.34 -19.77
CA ALA A 123 -6.77 12.70 -19.97
C ALA A 123 -6.68 11.18 -20.22
N ALA A 124 -5.69 10.73 -21.01
CA ALA A 124 -5.46 9.31 -21.27
C ALA A 124 -5.22 8.50 -19.98
N ARG A 125 -4.51 9.08 -19.00
CA ARG A 125 -4.29 8.43 -17.69
C ARG A 125 -5.52 8.52 -16.81
N MET A 126 -6.23 9.64 -16.85
CA MET A 126 -7.45 9.85 -16.05
C MET A 126 -8.54 8.82 -16.39
N HIS A 127 -8.65 8.42 -17.66
CA HIS A 127 -9.59 7.38 -18.09
C HIS A 127 -9.18 5.95 -17.71
N GLN A 128 -7.88 5.69 -17.56
CA GLN A 128 -7.36 4.35 -17.27
C GLN A 128 -7.21 4.08 -15.78
N ALA A 129 -7.06 5.13 -14.96
CA ALA A 129 -6.80 5.00 -13.53
C ALA A 129 -8.07 5.01 -12.69
N VAL A 130 -8.05 4.24 -11.60
CA VAL A 130 -9.12 4.27 -10.60
C VAL A 130 -8.85 5.40 -9.61
N ILE A 131 -9.71 6.42 -9.61
CA ILE A 131 -9.61 7.57 -8.70
C ILE A 131 -10.63 7.40 -7.57
N VAL A 132 -10.15 7.35 -6.33
CA VAL A 132 -11.00 7.23 -5.13
C VAL A 132 -10.82 8.47 -4.26
N LEU A 133 -11.93 9.16 -4.00
CA LEU A 133 -11.98 10.30 -3.10
C LEU A 133 -12.15 9.84 -1.65
N ALA A 134 -11.35 10.40 -0.75
CA ALA A 134 -11.43 10.23 0.69
C ALA A 134 -11.61 11.60 1.37
N ASP A 135 -12.21 11.58 2.56
CA ASP A 135 -12.29 12.76 3.43
C ASP A 135 -10.89 13.32 3.74
N GLU A 136 -10.79 14.63 3.99
CA GLU A 136 -9.52 15.25 4.38
C GLU A 136 -8.92 14.65 5.67
N PRO A 137 -7.59 14.66 5.84
CA PRO A 137 -6.92 14.01 6.96
C PRO A 137 -7.36 14.57 8.33
N SER A 138 -7.65 15.86 8.41
CA SER A 138 -8.16 16.57 9.59
C SER A 138 -9.52 16.03 10.04
N LEU A 139 -10.42 15.78 9.09
CA LEU A 139 -11.72 15.19 9.34
C LEU A 139 -11.61 13.70 9.69
N VAL A 140 -10.72 12.96 9.01
CA VAL A 140 -10.43 11.56 9.33
C VAL A 140 -9.91 11.41 10.76
N LEU A 141 -9.08 12.34 11.23
CA LEU A 141 -8.52 12.27 12.58
C LEU A 141 -9.61 12.37 13.65
N THR A 142 -10.59 13.27 13.45
CA THR A 142 -11.60 13.67 14.43
C THR A 142 -12.91 12.89 14.32
N SER A 143 -13.26 12.34 13.15
CA SER A 143 -14.56 11.71 12.91
C SER A 143 -14.48 10.20 12.71
N ALA A 144 -15.23 9.44 13.52
CA ALA A 144 -15.41 8.00 13.32
C ALA A 144 -16.13 7.66 12.00
N GLY A 145 -16.99 8.56 11.49
CA GLY A 145 -17.61 8.42 10.18
C GLY A 145 -16.58 8.45 9.05
N ALA A 146 -15.68 9.44 9.10
CA ALA A 146 -14.61 9.59 8.11
C ALA A 146 -13.62 8.42 8.15
N LYS A 147 -13.29 7.88 9.33
CA LYS A 147 -12.46 6.66 9.44
C LYS A 147 -13.10 5.45 8.76
N ARG A 148 -14.42 5.26 8.89
CA ARG A 148 -15.15 4.17 8.23
C ARG A 148 -15.15 4.35 6.70
N ARG A 149 -15.36 5.58 6.22
CA ARG A 149 -15.28 5.89 4.79
C ARG A 149 -13.87 5.70 4.23
N LEU A 150 -12.84 6.11 4.95
CA LEU A 150 -11.45 5.83 4.61
C LEU A 150 -11.21 4.32 4.48
N TRP A 151 -11.70 3.52 5.43
CA TRP A 151 -11.55 2.07 5.35
C TRP A 151 -12.23 1.47 4.11
N SER A 152 -13.43 1.96 3.76
CA SER A 152 -14.12 1.57 2.53
C SER A 152 -13.36 1.99 1.27
N ALA A 153 -12.79 3.19 1.25
CA ALA A 153 -11.97 3.71 0.17
C ALA A 153 -10.72 2.83 -0.04
N LEU A 154 -9.98 2.52 1.03
CA LEU A 154 -8.81 1.64 0.99
C LEU A 154 -9.17 0.24 0.47
N ARG A 155 -10.32 -0.31 0.90
CA ARG A 155 -10.81 -1.59 0.39
C ARG A 155 -11.14 -1.53 -1.10
N SER A 156 -11.72 -0.41 -1.56
CA SER A 156 -12.02 -0.20 -2.98
C SER A 156 -10.73 -0.17 -3.81
N VAL A 157 -9.74 0.64 -3.41
CA VAL A 157 -8.45 0.72 -4.08
C VAL A 157 -7.77 -0.65 -4.11
N ARG A 158 -7.75 -1.38 -2.99
CA ARG A 158 -7.15 -2.71 -2.94
C ARG A 158 -7.81 -3.69 -3.93
N ARG A 159 -9.13 -3.63 -4.11
CA ARG A 159 -9.83 -4.45 -5.10
C ARG A 159 -9.49 -4.05 -6.53
N ALA A 160 -9.39 -2.75 -6.81
CA ALA A 160 -8.96 -2.25 -8.11
C ALA A 160 -7.54 -2.76 -8.47
N LEU A 161 -6.60 -2.65 -7.54
CA LEU A 161 -5.22 -3.13 -7.73
C LEU A 161 -5.16 -4.65 -7.94
N ALA A 162 -6.02 -5.41 -7.25
CA ALA A 162 -6.09 -6.86 -7.43
C ALA A 162 -6.71 -7.28 -8.78
N ALA A 163 -7.63 -6.48 -9.33
CA ALA A 163 -8.26 -6.76 -10.62
C ALA A 163 -7.31 -6.50 -11.81
N THR A 164 -6.33 -5.60 -11.65
CA THR A 164 -5.35 -5.26 -12.68
C THR A 164 -4.07 -6.10 -12.60
N GLY A 165 -3.79 -6.70 -11.43
CA GLY A 165 -2.64 -7.57 -11.19
C GLY A 165 -2.94 -9.07 -11.27
N GLY A 166 -3.97 -9.46 -12.00
CA GLY A 166 -4.37 -10.86 -12.27
C GLY A 166 -3.75 -11.41 -13.55
#